data_AF-A0A671Q8B4-F1
#
_entry.id   AF-A0A671Q8B4-F1
#
_cell.length_a   1.000
_cell.length_b   1.000
_cell.length_c   1.000
_cell.angle_alpha   90.00
_cell.angle_beta   90.00
_cell.angle_gamma   90.00
#
_symmetry.space_group_name_H-M   'P 1'
#
loop_
_entity.id
_entity.type
_entity.pdbx_description
1 polymer ?
#
loop_
_entity_poly.entity_id
_entity_poly.type
_entity_poly.pdbx_seq_one_letter_code
_entity_poly.pdbx_strand_id
1 'polypeptide(L)'
;LCFCGGCCLALCFCGGCCLALCFCGGCCLALCFCGGCCLALCFCGGCCLALCFCGGCCLALCFCGGCCLALCFCGGCCLALCFCGGCCLALCFCGGCCLALCFCGGCCLALCFCGGCCLALCFCGGCCLALCFCGGCCLALCFCGGCCLTLCFCGGCCFTLCFCGGWCLTLCFSGGCYLTLCFCGDPLFLWWMLSYSLFLWWILSYPLFLWWMLSNPLLLW
;
A
#
# COMPACT_ATOMS: atom_id res chain seq x y z
N LEU A 1 6.53 14.56 -19.05
CA LEU A 1 7.94 14.30 -18.71
C LEU A 1 8.51 15.59 -18.14
N CYS A 2 8.93 15.58 -16.88
CA CYS A 2 9.49 16.75 -16.19
C CYS A 2 10.78 16.33 -15.47
N PHE A 3 11.85 17.11 -15.62
CA PHE A 3 13.14 16.93 -14.93
C PHE A 3 13.55 18.24 -14.26
N CYS A 4 13.77 18.24 -12.94
CA CYS A 4 14.16 19.45 -12.20
C CYS A 4 15.16 19.13 -11.08
N GLY A 5 16.19 19.97 -10.88
CA GLY A 5 17.11 19.82 -9.74
C GLY A 5 16.49 20.19 -8.38
N GLY A 6 15.51 21.08 -8.37
CA GLY A 6 14.82 21.57 -7.18
C GLY A 6 13.36 21.10 -7.10
N CYS A 7 12.44 22.05 -7.04
CA CYS A 7 11.00 21.77 -7.02
C CYS A 7 10.43 21.60 -8.44
N CYS A 8 9.48 20.69 -8.63
CA CYS A 8 8.75 20.53 -9.89
C CYS A 8 7.24 20.51 -9.69
N LEU A 9 6.53 21.07 -10.68
CA LEU A 9 5.09 20.96 -10.85
C LEU A 9 4.83 20.32 -12.20
N ALA A 10 4.09 19.21 -12.21
CA ALA A 10 3.68 18.53 -13.42
C ALA A 10 2.16 18.39 -13.45
N LEU A 11 1.55 18.88 -14.53
CA LEU A 11 0.12 18.82 -14.75
C LEU A 11 -0.14 18.08 -16.06
N CYS A 12 -1.04 17.10 -16.03
CA CYS A 12 -1.45 16.33 -17.20
C CYS A 12 -2.96 16.22 -17.24
N PHE A 13 -3.56 16.63 -18.36
CA PHE A 13 -4.99 16.50 -18.64
C PHE A 13 -5.18 15.79 -19.97
N CYS A 14 -5.97 14.72 -20.02
CA CYS A 14 -6.27 14.02 -21.27
C CYS A 14 -7.65 13.37 -21.26
N GLY A 15 -8.28 13.22 -22.43
CA GLY A 15 -9.56 12.52 -22.55
C GLY A 15 -9.43 10.99 -22.57
N GLY A 16 -8.28 10.48 -23.04
CA GLY A 16 -8.03 9.05 -23.21
C GLY A 16 -6.99 8.53 -22.22
N CYS A 17 -5.85 8.08 -22.73
CA CYS A 17 -4.74 7.57 -21.92
C CYS A 17 -3.67 8.65 -21.67
N CYS A 18 -3.11 8.71 -20.47
CA CYS A 18 -1.93 9.52 -20.16
C CYS A 18 -0.77 8.73 -19.59
N LEU A 19 0.43 9.19 -19.95
CA LEU A 19 1.69 8.87 -19.31
C LEU A 19 2.28 10.15 -18.70
N ALA A 20 2.38 10.22 -17.38
CA ALA A 20 3.01 11.33 -16.67
C ALA A 20 4.26 10.83 -15.95
N LEU A 21 5.40 11.45 -16.25
CA LEU A 21 6.70 11.10 -15.68
C LEU A 21 7.33 12.35 -15.07
N CYS A 22 7.69 12.29 -13.79
CA CYS A 22 8.30 13.40 -13.05
C CYS A 22 9.55 12.91 -12.32
N PHE A 23 10.66 13.62 -12.52
CA PHE A 23 11.91 13.39 -11.83
C PHE A 23 12.38 14.71 -11.20
N CYS A 24 12.58 14.72 -9.88
CA CYS A 24 13.13 15.90 -9.21
C CYS A 24 14.11 15.59 -8.08
N GLY A 25 15.12 16.44 -7.93
CA GLY A 25 16.05 16.37 -6.79
C GLY A 25 15.41 16.79 -5.47
N GLY A 26 14.50 17.76 -5.50
CA GLY A 26 13.81 18.29 -4.32
C GLY A 26 12.37 17.77 -4.20
N CYS A 27 11.41 18.69 -4.25
CA CYS A 27 9.98 18.40 -4.08
C CYS A 27 9.25 18.24 -5.42
N CYS A 28 8.31 17.33 -5.51
CA CYS A 28 7.42 17.20 -6.67
C CYS A 28 5.95 17.33 -6.30
N LEU A 29 5.21 18.04 -7.15
CA LEU A 29 3.76 18.00 -7.19
C LEU A 29 3.32 17.53 -8.58
N ALA A 30 2.70 16.37 -8.67
CA ALA A 30 2.23 15.78 -9.91
C ALA A 30 0.71 15.59 -9.87
N LEU A 31 0.00 16.25 -10.78
CA LEU A 31 -1.45 16.11 -10.95
C LEU A 31 -1.75 15.50 -12.33
N CYS A 32 -2.49 14.40 -12.33
CA CYS A 32 -2.93 13.72 -13.54
C CYS A 32 -4.44 13.58 -13.54
N PHE A 33 -5.09 14.10 -14.58
CA PHE A 33 -6.52 13.93 -14.84
C PHE A 33 -6.69 13.24 -16.20
N CYS A 34 -7.38 12.10 -16.21
CA CYS A 34 -7.67 11.38 -17.45
C CYS A 34 -9.06 10.77 -17.48
N GLY A 35 -9.69 10.80 -18.65
CA GLY A 35 -10.98 10.14 -18.86
C GLY A 35 -10.85 8.61 -18.96
N GLY A 36 -9.73 8.10 -19.45
CA GLY A 36 -9.45 6.68 -19.62
C GLY A 36 -8.45 6.15 -18.60
N CYS A 37 -7.25 5.79 -19.09
CA CYS A 37 -6.20 5.15 -18.31
C CYS A 37 -5.06 6.11 -17.98
N CYS A 38 -4.57 6.11 -16.74
CA CYS A 38 -3.37 6.86 -16.36
C CYS A 38 -2.24 5.95 -15.90
N LEU A 39 -1.03 6.31 -16.32
CA LEU A 39 0.19 5.85 -15.71
C LEU A 39 1.01 7.05 -15.25
N ALA A 40 1.19 7.19 -13.94
CA ALA A 40 1.89 8.30 -13.30
C ALA A 40 3.09 7.77 -12.52
N LEU A 41 4.28 8.27 -12.83
CA LEU A 41 5.52 7.94 -12.14
C LEU A 41 6.16 9.22 -11.61
N CYS A 42 6.47 9.22 -10.31
CA CYS A 42 7.15 10.31 -9.63
C CYS A 42 8.40 9.78 -8.91
N PHE A 43 9.56 10.34 -9.23
CA PHE A 43 10.83 10.08 -8.56
C PHE A 43 11.35 11.37 -7.96
N CYS A 44 11.45 11.44 -6.63
CA CYS A 44 11.70 12.69 -5.92
C CYS A 44 12.73 12.47 -4.81
N GLY A 45 13.83 13.23 -4.79
CA GLY A 45 14.84 13.10 -3.74
C GLY A 45 14.34 13.54 -2.36
N GLY A 46 13.45 14.54 -2.32
CA GLY A 46 12.81 15.02 -1.11
C GLY A 46 11.38 14.52 -0.95
N CYS A 47 10.43 15.45 -1.04
CA CYS A 47 9.00 15.18 -0.81
C CYS A 47 8.23 15.03 -2.13
N CYS A 48 7.21 14.18 -2.13
CA CYS A 48 6.35 13.99 -3.28
C CYS A 48 4.87 14.05 -2.94
N LEU A 49 4.12 14.73 -3.79
CA LEU A 49 2.67 14.75 -3.77
C LEU A 49 2.15 14.38 -5.16
N ALA A 50 1.55 13.19 -5.26
CA ALA A 50 1.03 12.66 -6.51
C ALA A 50 -0.49 12.47 -6.40
N LEU A 51 -1.22 13.07 -7.33
CA LEU A 51 -2.67 13.01 -7.43
C LEU A 51 -3.05 12.49 -8.81
N CYS A 52 -3.79 11.38 -8.84
CA CYS A 52 -4.28 10.77 -10.07
C CYS A 52 -5.81 10.64 -10.02
N PHE A 53 -6.49 11.24 -10.98
CA PHE A 53 -7.93 11.13 -11.19
C PHE A 53 -8.19 10.51 -12.56
N CYS A 54 -8.77 9.32 -12.58
CA CYS A 54 -8.84 8.51 -13.79
C CYS A 54 -10.23 7.87 -13.93
N GLY A 55 -10.92 8.10 -15.05
CA GLY A 55 -12.26 7.52 -15.26
C GLY A 55 -12.25 6.00 -15.38
N GLY A 56 -11.16 5.43 -15.93
CA GLY A 56 -10.96 3.99 -16.05
C GLY A 56 -9.94 3.46 -15.04
N CYS A 57 -8.75 3.10 -15.54
CA CYS A 57 -7.70 2.45 -14.76
C CYS A 57 -6.59 3.43 -14.39
N CYS A 58 -5.98 3.22 -13.22
CA CYS A 58 -4.84 4.02 -12.79
C CYS A 58 -3.70 3.18 -12.25
N LEU A 59 -2.48 3.57 -12.65
CA LEU A 59 -1.25 3.05 -12.11
C LEU A 59 -0.38 4.22 -11.64
N ALA A 60 -0.22 4.35 -10.32
CA ALA A 60 0.53 5.42 -9.70
C ALA A 60 1.73 4.84 -8.95
N LEU A 61 2.92 5.32 -9.29
CA LEU A 61 4.20 4.90 -8.73
C LEU A 61 4.92 6.13 -8.17
N CYS A 62 5.22 6.11 -6.88
CA CYS A 62 5.94 7.18 -6.19
C CYS A 62 7.18 6.61 -5.49
N PHE A 63 8.36 7.13 -5.85
CA PHE A 63 9.63 6.82 -5.20
C PHE A 63 10.22 8.10 -4.62
N CYS A 64 10.31 8.17 -3.29
CA CYS A 64 10.63 9.42 -2.60
C CYS A 64 11.67 9.20 -1.50
N GLY A 65 12.74 9.99 -1.49
CA GLY A 65 13.78 9.87 -0.46
C GLY A 65 13.28 10.30 0.93
N GLY A 66 12.40 11.29 0.98
CA GLY A 66 11.76 11.78 2.20
C GLY A 66 10.33 11.27 2.36
N CYS A 67 9.37 12.19 2.23
CA CYS A 67 7.95 11.94 2.47
C CYS A 67 7.18 11.78 1.17
N CYS A 68 6.14 10.94 1.18
CA CYS A 68 5.27 10.76 0.04
C CYS A 68 3.80 10.80 0.41
N LEU A 69 3.02 11.49 -0.43
CA LEU A 69 1.58 11.54 -0.37
C LEU A 69 1.02 11.18 -1.74
N ALA A 70 0.39 10.01 -1.84
CA ALA A 70 -0.17 9.50 -3.08
C ALA A 70 -1.69 9.35 -2.93
N LEU A 71 -2.42 9.98 -3.85
CA LEU A 71 -3.87 9.99 -3.90
C LEU A 71 -4.32 9.51 -5.27
N CYS A 72 -5.09 8.42 -5.29
CA CYS A 72 -5.63 7.82 -6.52
C CYS A 72 -7.15 7.73 -6.43
N PHE A 73 -7.84 8.34 -7.38
CA PHE A 73 -9.30 8.26 -7.56
C PHE A 73 -9.61 7.67 -8.92
N CYS A 74 -10.19 6.48 -8.95
CA CYS A 74 -10.31 5.71 -10.18
C CYS A 74 -11.70 5.08 -10.31
N GLY A 75 -12.37 5.26 -11.46
CA GLY A 75 -13.70 4.68 -11.68
C GLY A 75 -13.67 3.15 -11.78
N GLY A 76 -12.59 2.60 -12.33
CA GLY A 76 -12.36 1.16 -12.48
C GLY A 76 -11.33 0.63 -11.47
N CYS A 77 -10.17 0.25 -11.98
CA CYS A 77 -9.11 -0.39 -11.20
C CYS A 77 -7.99 0.59 -10.84
N CYS A 78 -7.40 0.40 -9.66
CA CYS A 78 -6.27 1.20 -9.21
C CYS A 78 -5.13 0.35 -8.68
N LEU A 79 -3.91 0.72 -9.07
CA LEU A 79 -2.68 0.17 -8.54
C LEU A 79 -1.79 1.33 -8.06
N ALA A 80 -1.60 1.42 -6.76
CA ALA A 80 -0.81 2.46 -6.12
C ALA A 80 0.40 1.84 -5.42
N LEU A 81 1.58 2.31 -5.77
CA LEU A 81 2.86 1.83 -5.29
C LEU A 81 3.64 3.03 -4.72
N CYS A 82 3.94 3.00 -3.42
CA CYS A 82 4.68 4.04 -2.74
C CYS A 82 5.93 3.46 -2.06
N PHE A 83 7.10 3.98 -2.40
CA PHE A 83 8.39 3.63 -1.80
C PHE A 83 9.04 4.90 -1.24
N CYS A 84 9.17 4.97 0.08
CA CYS A 84 9.48 6.24 0.75
C CYS A 84 10.52 6.04 1.85
N GLY A 85 11.63 6.78 1.84
CA GLY A 85 12.66 6.65 2.89
C GLY A 85 12.16 7.07 4.28
N GLY A 86 11.28 8.08 4.32
CA GLY A 86 10.64 8.58 5.54
C GLY A 86 9.21 8.08 5.71
N CYS A 87 8.25 8.99 5.60
CA CYS A 87 6.82 8.73 5.83
C CYS A 87 6.05 8.56 4.53
N CYS A 88 5.05 7.67 4.53
CA CYS A 88 4.12 7.51 3.42
C CYS A 88 2.66 7.63 3.83
N LEU A 89 1.90 8.33 3.00
CA LEU A 89 0.44 8.38 3.07
C LEU A 89 -0.12 8.02 1.69
N ALA A 90 -0.78 6.87 1.60
CA ALA A 90 -1.37 6.37 0.37
C ALA A 90 -2.88 6.25 0.53
N LEU A 91 -3.61 6.87 -0.38
CA LEU A 91 -5.07 6.95 -0.36
C LEU A 91 -5.59 6.50 -1.73
N CYS A 92 -6.36 5.42 -1.73
CA CYS A 92 -6.94 4.84 -2.95
C CYS A 92 -8.46 4.79 -2.83
N PHE A 93 -9.16 5.40 -3.79
CA PHE A 93 -10.61 5.37 -3.92
C PHE A 93 -10.98 4.82 -5.30
N CYS A 94 -11.58 3.65 -5.34
CA CYS A 94 -11.70 2.89 -6.59
C CYS A 94 -13.10 2.28 -6.73
N GLY A 95 -13.78 2.49 -7.85
CA GLY A 95 -15.12 1.90 -8.08
C GLY A 95 -15.07 0.37 -8.18
N GLY A 96 -13.99 -0.17 -8.75
CA GLY A 96 -13.74 -1.60 -8.91
C GLY A 96 -12.74 -2.14 -7.90
N CYS A 97 -11.57 -2.57 -8.39
CA CYS A 97 -10.53 -3.22 -7.60
C CYS A 97 -9.42 -2.24 -7.22
N CYS A 98 -8.86 -2.41 -6.02
CA CYS A 98 -7.69 -1.66 -5.59
C CYS A 98 -6.54 -2.54 -5.10
N LEU A 99 -5.33 -2.21 -5.54
CA LEU A 99 -4.10 -2.76 -5.01
C LEU A 99 -3.20 -1.63 -4.54
N ALA A 100 -2.97 -1.55 -3.23
CA ALA A 100 -2.15 -0.54 -2.60
C ALA A 100 -0.96 -1.19 -1.90
N LEU A 101 0.25 -0.79 -2.29
CA LEU A 101 1.50 -1.23 -1.69
C LEU A 101 2.27 -0.02 -1.18
N CYS A 102 2.62 -0.07 0.10
CA CYS A 102 3.39 0.96 0.77
C CYS A 102 4.63 0.34 1.40
N PHE A 103 5.80 0.83 1.00
CA PHE A 103 7.09 0.51 1.61
C PHE A 103 7.68 1.80 2.17
N CYS A 104 7.95 1.83 3.47
CA CYS A 104 8.57 3.00 4.09
C CYS A 104 9.60 2.68 5.17
N GLY A 105 10.62 3.52 5.29
CA GLY A 105 11.59 3.42 6.38
C GLY A 105 11.00 3.86 7.73
N GLY A 106 10.11 4.85 7.71
CA GLY A 106 9.46 5.41 8.90
C GLY A 106 8.03 4.90 9.09
N CYS A 107 7.07 5.82 8.98
CA CYS A 107 5.65 5.56 9.24
C CYS A 107 4.85 5.41 7.93
N CYS A 108 3.90 4.48 7.90
CA CYS A 108 2.92 4.38 6.82
C CYS A 108 1.49 4.56 7.29
N LEU A 109 0.72 5.25 6.47
CA LEU A 109 -0.74 5.29 6.54
C LEU A 109 -1.31 4.93 5.18
N ALA A 110 -2.03 3.81 5.10
CA ALA A 110 -2.66 3.34 3.88
C ALA A 110 -4.17 3.25 4.07
N LEU A 111 -4.93 4.02 3.29
CA LEU A 111 -6.40 3.91 3.24
C LEU A 111 -6.83 3.45 1.86
N CYS A 112 -7.62 2.38 1.84
CA CYS A 112 -8.23 1.84 0.63
C CYS A 112 -9.75 1.83 0.76
N PHE A 113 -10.44 2.48 -0.17
CA PHE A 113 -11.88 2.43 -0.32
C PHE A 113 -12.20 1.87 -1.70
N CYS A 114 -12.87 0.72 -1.76
CA CYS A 114 -13.24 0.13 -3.04
C CYS A 114 -14.65 -0.44 -3.10
N GLY A 115 -15.31 -0.32 -4.25
CA GLY A 115 -16.61 -0.97 -4.47
C GLY A 115 -16.48 -2.50 -4.58
N GLY A 116 -15.38 -2.98 -5.18
CA GLY A 116 -15.08 -4.40 -5.37
C GLY A 116 -14.10 -4.96 -4.34
N CYS A 117 -12.96 -5.45 -4.83
CA CYS A 117 -11.94 -6.11 -4.02
C CYS A 117 -10.78 -5.17 -3.68
N CYS A 118 -10.26 -5.26 -2.45
CA CYS A 118 -9.02 -4.57 -2.06
C CYS A 118 -7.92 -5.52 -1.62
N LEU A 119 -6.70 -5.22 -2.06
CA LEU A 119 -5.47 -5.77 -1.54
C LEU A 119 -4.59 -4.63 -1.04
N ALA A 120 -4.37 -4.57 0.27
CA ALA A 120 -3.54 -3.57 0.93
C ALA A 120 -2.34 -4.24 1.59
N LEU A 121 -1.15 -3.75 1.25
CA LEU A 121 0.11 -4.30 1.70
C LEU A 121 0.99 -3.17 2.23
N CYS A 122 1.33 -3.23 3.52
CA CYS A 122 2.15 -2.21 4.18
C CYS A 122 3.39 -2.82 4.82
N PHE A 123 4.55 -2.27 4.46
CA PHE A 123 5.85 -2.58 5.04
C PHE A 123 6.45 -1.30 5.61
N CYS A 124 6.74 -1.30 6.91
CA CYS A 124 7.36 -0.15 7.54
C CYS A 124 8.42 -0.51 8.58
N GLY A 125 9.47 0.31 8.66
CA GLY A 125 10.44 0.19 9.75
C GLY A 125 9.88 0.67 11.10
N GLY A 126 8.98 1.67 11.07
CA GLY A 126 8.34 2.24 12.25
C GLY A 126 6.91 1.74 12.44
N CYS A 127 5.94 2.65 12.40
CA CYS A 127 4.54 2.38 12.66
C CYS A 127 3.73 2.20 11.36
N CYS A 128 2.71 1.34 11.37
CA CYS A 128 1.73 1.25 10.29
C CYS A 128 0.30 1.45 10.78
N LEU A 129 -0.47 2.17 9.96
CA LEU A 129 -1.92 2.20 10.05
C LEU A 129 -2.50 1.85 8.68
N ALA A 130 -3.21 0.72 8.59
CA ALA A 130 -3.86 0.29 7.36
C ALA A 130 -5.37 0.16 7.56
N LEU A 131 -6.14 0.92 6.79
CA LEU A 131 -7.60 0.85 6.79
C LEU A 131 -8.11 0.43 5.42
N CYS A 132 -8.93 -0.61 5.39
CA CYS A 132 -9.56 -1.11 4.17
C CYS A 132 -11.07 -1.11 4.33
N PHE A 133 -11.76 -0.45 3.41
CA PHE A 133 -13.21 -0.47 3.28
C PHE A 133 -13.56 -1.00 1.89
N CYS A 134 -14.24 -2.13 1.82
CA CYS A 134 -14.60 -2.74 0.55
C CYS A 134 -16.04 -3.27 0.52
N GLY A 135 -16.69 -3.14 -0.64
CA GLY A 135 -17.98 -3.79 -0.86
C GLY A 135 -17.87 -5.31 -1.02
N GLY A 136 -16.76 -5.78 -1.59
CA GLY A 136 -16.46 -7.19 -1.83
C GLY A 136 -15.49 -7.79 -0.80
N CYS A 137 -14.37 -8.32 -1.30
CA CYS A 137 -13.37 -9.00 -0.49
C CYS A 137 -12.19 -8.09 -0.14
N CYS A 138 -11.61 -8.26 1.06
CA CYS A 138 -10.36 -7.62 1.44
C CYS A 138 -9.26 -8.58 1.86
N LEU A 139 -8.05 -8.27 1.38
CA LEU A 139 -6.80 -8.80 1.93
C LEU A 139 -5.98 -7.62 2.46
N ALA A 140 -5.68 -7.61 3.76
CA ALA A 140 -4.80 -6.62 4.36
C ALA A 140 -3.63 -7.31 5.05
N LEU A 141 -2.40 -7.04 4.60
CA LEU A 141 -1.19 -7.54 5.28
C LEU A 141 -0.32 -6.36 5.70
N CYS A 142 0.12 -6.39 6.95
CA CYS A 142 0.95 -5.35 7.54
C CYS A 142 2.15 -5.95 8.25
N PHE A 143 3.32 -5.41 7.94
CA PHE A 143 4.60 -5.80 8.53
C PHE A 143 5.28 -4.53 9.03
N CYS A 144 5.49 -4.42 10.35
CA CYS A 144 6.08 -3.23 10.94
C CYS A 144 7.12 -3.53 12.01
N GLY A 145 8.24 -2.80 11.99
CA GLY A 145 9.24 -2.89 13.07
C GLY A 145 8.72 -2.39 14.43
N GLY A 146 7.78 -1.44 14.42
CA GLY A 146 7.16 -0.86 15.61
C GLY A 146 5.73 -1.34 15.83
N CYS A 147 4.79 -0.40 15.87
CA CYS A 147 3.38 -0.67 16.14
C CYS A 147 2.55 -0.81 14.86
N CYS A 148 1.59 -1.73 14.83
CA CYS A 148 0.59 -1.83 13.77
C CYS A 148 -0.83 -1.65 14.27
N LEU A 149 -1.62 -0.94 13.48
CA LEU A 149 -3.06 -0.90 13.59
C LEU A 149 -3.68 -1.21 12.24
N THR A 150 -4.48 -2.27 12.17
CA THR A 150 -5.21 -2.62 10.95
C THR A 150 -6.70 -2.73 11.20
N LEU A 151 -7.49 -2.04 10.38
CA LEU A 151 -8.95 -2.15 10.39
C LEU A 151 -9.43 -2.54 9.00
N CYS A 152 -10.26 -3.56 8.94
CA CYS A 152 -10.89 -4.01 7.71
C CYS A 152 -12.39 -4.06 7.87
N PHE A 153 -13.11 -3.40 6.95
CA PHE A 153 -14.55 -3.46 6.82
C PHE A 153 -14.86 -3.98 5.42
N CYS A 154 -15.58 -5.10 5.35
CA CYS A 154 -15.93 -5.72 4.08
C CYS A 154 -17.36 -6.23 4.06
N GLY A 155 -18.03 -6.07 2.92
CA GLY A 155 -19.33 -6.71 2.68
C GLY A 155 -19.21 -8.22 2.45
N GLY A 156 -18.08 -8.67 1.91
CA GLY A 156 -17.78 -10.08 1.64
C GLY A 156 -16.80 -10.69 2.63
N CYS A 157 -15.75 -11.34 2.10
CA CYS A 157 -14.74 -12.02 2.91
C CYS A 157 -13.59 -11.09 3.29
N CYS A 158 -13.05 -11.22 4.50
CA CYS A 158 -11.80 -10.58 4.88
C CYS A 158 -10.71 -11.54 5.32
N PHE A 159 -9.49 -11.18 4.97
CA PHE A 159 -8.31 -11.79 5.54
C PHE A 159 -7.34 -10.70 5.96
N THR A 160 -6.99 -10.67 7.24
CA THR A 160 -6.06 -9.69 7.80
C THR A 160 -4.90 -10.39 8.47
N LEU A 161 -3.68 -9.97 8.16
CA LEU A 161 -2.48 -10.54 8.75
C LEU A 161 -1.52 -9.43 9.18
N CYS A 162 -1.10 -9.46 10.43
CA CYS A 162 -0.23 -8.45 11.00
C CYS A 162 0.96 -9.08 11.68
N PHE A 163 2.16 -8.62 11.32
CA PHE A 163 3.40 -8.89 12.03
C PHE A 163 3.97 -7.58 12.55
N CYS A 164 4.24 -7.51 13.85
CA CYS A 164 4.89 -6.34 14.43
C CYS A 164 5.97 -6.69 15.45
N GLY A 165 7.02 -5.86 15.46
CA GLY A 165 8.08 -5.91 16.47
C GLY A 165 7.65 -5.37 17.84
N GLY A 166 6.54 -4.60 17.87
CA GLY A 166 5.97 -4.03 19.08
C GLY A 166 4.50 -4.42 19.25
N TRP A 167 3.62 -3.42 19.35
CA TRP A 167 2.20 -3.61 19.63
C TRP A 167 1.38 -3.77 18.35
N CYS A 168 0.44 -4.71 18.35
CA CYS A 168 -0.50 -4.98 17.27
C CYS A 168 -1.95 -4.82 17.74
N LEU A 169 -2.74 -4.09 16.95
CA LEU A 169 -4.19 -4.15 17.04
C LEU A 169 -4.79 -4.39 15.66
N THR A 170 -5.59 -5.45 15.53
CA THR A 170 -6.29 -5.75 14.29
C THR A 170 -7.77 -5.96 14.57
N LEU A 171 -8.60 -5.37 13.73
CA LEU A 171 -10.05 -5.57 13.77
C LEU A 171 -10.53 -5.85 12.35
N CYS A 172 -11.29 -6.92 12.17
CA CYS A 172 -12.05 -7.14 10.95
C CYS A 172 -13.56 -7.20 11.24
N PHE A 173 -14.32 -6.51 10.40
CA PHE A 173 -15.75 -6.63 10.27
C PHE A 173 -16.07 -7.13 8.86
N SER A 174 -16.69 -8.31 8.77
CA SER A 174 -17.08 -8.92 7.51
C SER A 174 -18.54 -9.32 7.50
N GLY A 175 -19.21 -9.11 6.36
CA GLY A 175 -20.51 -9.73 6.08
C GLY A 175 -20.42 -11.22 5.73
N GLY A 176 -19.23 -11.70 5.36
CA GLY A 176 -18.92 -13.09 5.05
C GLY A 176 -17.82 -13.69 5.94
N CYS A 177 -17.02 -14.60 5.38
CA CYS A 177 -15.95 -15.29 6.10
C CYS A 177 -14.82 -14.32 6.50
N TYR A 178 -14.28 -14.47 7.71
CA TYR A 178 -13.10 -13.72 8.14
C TYR A 178 -12.00 -14.61 8.71
N LEU A 179 -10.77 -14.16 8.53
CA LEU A 179 -9.60 -14.68 9.23
C LEU A 179 -8.68 -13.53 9.61
N THR A 180 -8.32 -13.49 10.90
CA THR A 180 -7.42 -12.47 11.45
C THR A 180 -6.26 -13.15 12.16
N LEU A 181 -5.02 -12.87 11.75
CA LEU A 181 -3.80 -13.39 12.35
C LEU A 181 -2.89 -12.23 12.78
N CYS A 182 -2.41 -12.27 14.02
CA CYS A 182 -1.54 -11.25 14.60
C CYS A 182 -0.37 -11.89 15.29
N PHE A 183 0.83 -11.42 14.97
CA PHE A 183 2.07 -11.83 15.58
C PHE A 183 2.78 -10.59 16.11
N CYS A 184 2.93 -10.54 17.43
CA CYS A 184 3.61 -9.49 18.17
C CYS A 184 4.84 -10.15 18.85
N GLY A 185 6.08 -9.76 18.52
CA GLY A 185 7.29 -10.42 19.06
C GLY A 185 8.62 -9.80 18.62
N ASP A 186 9.75 -10.29 19.14
CA ASP A 186 11.06 -9.61 19.09
C ASP A 186 11.48 -9.08 17.70
N PRO A 187 12.02 -7.84 17.62
CA PRO A 187 12.32 -7.17 16.35
C PRO A 187 13.36 -7.89 15.48
N LEU A 188 14.16 -8.81 16.05
CA LEU A 188 15.12 -9.64 15.32
C LEU A 188 14.46 -10.68 14.40
N PHE A 189 13.30 -11.24 14.80
CA PHE A 189 12.53 -12.16 13.97
C PHE A 189 11.91 -11.46 12.76
N LEU A 190 11.44 -10.23 12.98
CA LEU A 190 10.88 -9.39 11.92
C LEU A 190 11.97 -8.88 10.96
N TRP A 191 13.14 -8.52 11.47
CA TRP A 191 14.31 -8.15 10.67
C TRP A 191 14.83 -9.33 9.83
N TRP A 192 14.80 -10.55 10.40
CA TRP A 192 15.08 -11.79 9.66
C TRP A 192 14.05 -12.05 8.55
N MET A 193 12.74 -11.84 8.77
CA MET A 193 11.72 -11.97 7.71
C MET A 193 11.83 -10.90 6.61
N LEU A 194 12.16 -9.64 6.97
CA LEU A 194 12.22 -8.51 6.04
C LEU A 194 13.52 -8.47 5.22
N SER A 195 14.62 -9.04 5.75
CA SER A 195 15.93 -9.05 5.07
C SER A 195 15.99 -9.97 3.86
N TYR A 196 15.07 -10.94 3.74
CA TYR A 196 14.92 -11.78 2.55
C TYR A 196 13.76 -11.26 1.68
N SER A 197 14.05 -10.38 0.74
CA SER A 197 13.09 -9.93 -0.29
C SER A 197 12.49 -11.08 -1.12
N LEU A 198 13.18 -12.23 -1.20
CA LEU A 198 12.68 -13.48 -1.80
C LEU A 198 11.64 -14.21 -0.94
N PHE A 199 11.65 -14.02 0.39
CA PHE A 199 10.72 -14.66 1.31
C PHE A 199 9.30 -14.08 1.21
N LEU A 200 9.19 -12.77 0.93
CA LEU A 200 7.91 -12.12 0.62
C LEU A 200 7.33 -12.57 -0.72
N TRP A 201 8.17 -12.79 -1.73
CA TRP A 201 7.76 -13.39 -2.99
C TRP A 201 7.32 -14.86 -2.79
N TRP A 202 7.99 -15.59 -1.89
CA TRP A 202 7.68 -16.98 -1.53
C TRP A 202 6.37 -17.15 -0.72
N ILE A 203 6.06 -16.23 0.20
CA ILE A 203 4.78 -16.19 0.93
C ILE A 203 3.59 -15.89 -0.01
N LEU A 204 3.76 -14.95 -0.93
CA LEU A 204 2.71 -14.58 -1.90
C LEU A 204 2.52 -15.64 -3.01
N SER A 205 3.49 -16.54 -3.22
CA SER A 205 3.44 -17.55 -4.28
C SER A 205 3.01 -18.97 -3.86
N TYR A 206 2.98 -19.31 -2.56
CA TYR A 206 2.66 -20.69 -2.13
C TYR A 206 1.68 -20.80 -0.92
N PRO A 207 0.50 -21.42 -1.10
CA PRO A 207 -0.46 -21.67 -0.01
C PRO A 207 -0.03 -22.76 1.00
N LEU A 208 0.97 -23.57 0.68
CA LEU A 208 1.47 -24.67 1.54
C LEU A 208 2.24 -24.17 2.78
N PHE A 209 2.81 -22.98 2.75
CA PHE A 209 3.51 -22.40 3.90
C PHE A 209 2.54 -21.88 4.97
N LEU A 210 1.40 -21.31 4.54
CA LEU A 210 0.28 -20.99 5.43
C LEU A 210 -0.23 -22.25 6.14
N TRP A 211 -0.30 -23.37 5.42
CA TRP A 211 -0.67 -24.68 5.96
C TRP A 211 0.38 -25.24 6.93
N TRP A 212 1.68 -25.07 6.64
CA TRP A 212 2.80 -25.48 7.50
C TRP A 212 2.87 -24.69 8.82
N MET A 213 2.58 -23.39 8.79
CA MET A 213 2.45 -22.57 10.01
C MET A 213 1.24 -22.96 10.85
N LEU A 214 0.09 -23.23 10.22
CA LEU A 214 -1.11 -23.71 10.91
C LEU A 214 -0.94 -25.11 11.55
N SER A 215 0.03 -25.91 11.06
CA SER A 215 0.30 -27.26 11.56
C SER A 215 1.43 -27.35 12.59
N ASN A 216 2.13 -26.25 12.90
CA ASN A 216 3.18 -26.22 13.94
C ASN A 216 2.95 -25.11 14.98
N PRO A 217 1.99 -25.28 15.91
CA PRO A 217 1.67 -24.27 16.92
C PRO A 217 2.72 -24.12 18.04
N LEU A 218 3.81 -24.90 18.01
CA LEU A 218 4.85 -24.89 19.06
C LEU A 218 5.86 -23.73 18.94
N LEU A 219 5.76 -22.91 17.90
CA LEU A 219 6.57 -21.69 17.70
C LEU A 219 5.76 -20.40 18.01
N LEU A 220 4.56 -20.55 18.58
CA LEU A 220 3.63 -19.46 18.96
C LEU A 220 3.76 -19.02 20.43
N TRP A 221 4.83 -19.43 21.11
CA TRP A 221 5.17 -19.05 22.48
C TRP A 221 6.58 -18.50 22.53
#